data_AF-Q05BN7-F1
#
_entry.id   AF-Q05BN7-F1
#
_cell.length_a   1.000
_cell.length_b   1.000
_cell.length_c   1.000
_cell.angle_alpha   90.00
_cell.angle_beta   90.00
_cell.angle_gamma   90.00
#
_symmetry.space_group_name_H-M   'P 1'
#
loop_
_entity.id
_entity.type
_entity.pdbx_description
1 polymer ?
#
loop_
_entity_poly.entity_id
_entity_poly.type
_entity_poly.pdbx_seq_one_letter_code
_entity_poly.pdbx_strand_id
1 'polypeptide(L)'
;MEIVAGQLVTEIRQYFYRNMTAQNYTYAIRSRLTHVPQGHDGELLCHRIEQEYQAGPLELNREAVLRTSTNLNSQQVIYSDNNGYQMQRRPYVSYVNNSIARNYYPMVQSAFMEDGKSRLVLLSERAHGISSQGNGQVEVMLHRRLWNNFDWDLGYNLTLNDTSVVHPVLWLLLGSWSLTTALRQRSALALQHRPVVLFGDLAGTAPKLPGPQQQEAVTLPPNLHLQILSIPGWRYSSNHTEHSQNLRKGHRGEAQADLRRVLLRLYHLYEVGEDPVLSQPVTVNLEAVLQALGSVVAVEERSLTGTWDLSMLHRWSWRTGPGRHRGDTTSPSRPPGGPIITVHPKEIRTFFIHFQQQ
;
A
#
# COMPACT_ATOMS: atom_id res chain seq x y z
N MET A 1 -30.39 12.81 1.74
CA MET A 1 -29.76 11.48 1.63
C MET A 1 -30.56 10.70 0.61
N GLU A 2 -29.88 10.02 -0.30
CA GLU A 2 -30.49 9.20 -1.35
C GLU A 2 -29.91 7.78 -1.22
N ILE A 3 -30.75 6.76 -1.34
CA ILE A 3 -30.32 5.35 -1.28
C ILE A 3 -30.73 4.69 -2.58
N VAL A 4 -29.76 4.14 -3.30
CA VAL A 4 -29.95 3.40 -4.54
C VAL A 4 -29.59 1.95 -4.27
N ALA A 5 -30.61 1.09 -4.17
CA ALA A 5 -30.42 -0.33 -3.96
C ALA A 5 -30.41 -1.08 -5.30
N GLY A 6 -29.39 -1.90 -5.51
CA GLY A 6 -29.26 -2.79 -6.66
C GLY A 6 -28.90 -4.20 -6.23
N GLN A 7 -28.92 -5.15 -7.18
CA GLN A 7 -28.62 -6.56 -6.90
C GLN A 7 -27.17 -6.80 -6.47
N LEU A 8 -26.22 -5.99 -6.98
CA LEU A 8 -24.78 -6.15 -6.72
C LEU A 8 -24.23 -5.09 -5.76
N VAL A 9 -24.92 -3.96 -5.61
CA VAL A 9 -24.45 -2.86 -4.76
C VAL A 9 -25.63 -2.04 -4.25
N THR A 10 -25.55 -1.63 -3.00
CA THR A 10 -26.35 -0.52 -2.46
C THR A 10 -25.45 0.70 -2.31
N GLU A 11 -25.83 1.82 -2.91
CA GLU A 11 -25.13 3.09 -2.78
C GLU A 11 -25.97 4.08 -1.94
N ILE A 12 -25.34 4.69 -0.95
CA ILE A 12 -25.90 5.75 -0.11
C ILE A 12 -25.19 7.05 -0.47
N ARG A 13 -25.95 8.04 -0.93
CA ARG A 13 -25.45 9.35 -1.34
C ARG A 13 -25.85 10.40 -0.32
N GLN A 14 -24.85 11.07 0.22
CA GLN A 14 -24.99 12.15 1.19
C GLN A 14 -24.39 13.42 0.60
N TYR A 15 -25.13 14.51 0.65
CA TYR A 15 -24.74 15.81 0.11
C TYR A 15 -24.65 16.82 1.25
N PHE A 16 -23.55 17.55 1.31
CA PHE A 16 -23.28 18.53 2.37
C PHE A 16 -23.01 19.90 1.74
N TYR A 17 -23.67 20.88 2.33
CA TYR A 17 -23.67 22.26 1.87
C TYR A 17 -22.79 23.09 2.79
N ARG A 18 -22.17 24.15 2.27
CA ARG A 18 -21.29 25.02 3.07
C ARG A 18 -22.06 25.73 4.18
N ASN A 19 -23.28 26.13 3.88
CA ASN A 19 -24.17 26.85 4.78
C ASN A 19 -25.63 26.55 4.39
N MET A 20 -26.55 27.06 5.20
CA MET A 20 -27.99 26.82 5.03
C MET A 20 -28.59 27.48 3.77
N THR A 21 -27.92 28.47 3.17
CA THR A 21 -28.42 29.20 2.01
C THR A 21 -27.87 28.70 0.68
N ALA A 22 -26.91 27.78 0.70
CA ALA A 22 -26.25 27.28 -0.50
C ALA A 22 -27.22 26.40 -1.33
N GLN A 23 -27.34 26.71 -2.62
CA GLN A 23 -28.18 25.93 -3.55
C GLN A 23 -27.51 24.63 -4.01
N ASN A 24 -26.18 24.61 -4.08
CA ASN A 24 -25.39 23.46 -4.52
C ASN A 24 -24.54 22.92 -3.38
N TYR A 25 -24.39 21.60 -3.30
CA TYR A 25 -23.52 20.94 -2.33
C TYR A 25 -22.05 21.18 -2.72
N THR A 26 -21.18 21.32 -1.72
CA THR A 26 -19.72 21.43 -1.90
C THR A 26 -19.01 20.14 -1.53
N TYR A 27 -19.64 19.33 -0.68
CA TYR A 27 -19.12 18.03 -0.30
C TYR A 27 -20.16 16.96 -0.55
N ALA A 28 -19.70 15.79 -0.94
CA ALA A 28 -20.55 14.62 -1.05
C ALA A 28 -19.82 13.38 -0.53
N ILE A 29 -20.58 12.43 -0.01
CA ILE A 29 -20.08 11.11 0.37
C ILE A 29 -20.96 10.09 -0.34
N ARG A 30 -20.34 9.24 -1.16
CA ARG A 30 -20.97 8.08 -1.78
C ARG A 30 -20.44 6.85 -1.06
N SER A 31 -21.29 6.24 -0.24
CA SER A 31 -20.96 5.01 0.48
C SER A 31 -21.53 3.81 -0.27
N ARG A 32 -20.71 2.81 -0.57
CA ARG A 32 -21.09 1.61 -1.32
C ARG A 32 -20.95 0.38 -0.44
N LEU A 33 -21.99 -0.43 -0.44
CA LEU A 33 -22.06 -1.75 0.18
C LEU A 33 -22.26 -2.77 -0.95
N THR A 34 -21.27 -3.62 -1.16
CA THR A 34 -21.33 -4.64 -2.21
C THR A 34 -22.09 -5.86 -1.75
N HIS A 35 -22.95 -6.39 -2.62
CA HIS A 35 -23.65 -7.65 -2.44
C HIS A 35 -22.99 -8.70 -3.32
N VAL A 36 -22.62 -9.83 -2.72
CA VAL A 36 -21.98 -10.93 -3.43
C VAL A 36 -23.00 -12.06 -3.61
N PRO A 37 -23.31 -12.45 -4.86
CA PRO A 37 -24.21 -13.57 -5.12
C PRO A 37 -23.71 -14.87 -4.50
N GLN A 38 -24.65 -15.77 -4.16
CA GLN A 38 -24.31 -17.07 -3.60
C GLN A 38 -23.35 -17.84 -4.54
N GLY A 39 -22.32 -18.48 -3.97
CA GLY A 39 -21.32 -19.25 -4.73
C GLY A 39 -20.11 -18.44 -5.21
N HIS A 40 -20.03 -17.13 -4.93
CA HIS A 40 -18.86 -16.30 -5.20
C HIS A 40 -18.13 -15.94 -3.90
N ASP A 41 -16.81 -15.79 -3.97
CA ASP A 41 -16.01 -15.32 -2.84
C ASP A 41 -16.28 -13.84 -2.56
N GLY A 42 -16.77 -13.56 -1.35
CA GLY A 42 -17.06 -12.21 -0.88
C GLY A 42 -16.14 -11.75 0.25
N GLU A 43 -15.09 -12.50 0.59
CA GLU A 43 -14.27 -12.25 1.78
C GLU A 43 -13.71 -10.81 1.82
N LEU A 44 -13.21 -10.28 0.70
CA LEU A 44 -12.72 -8.90 0.67
C LEU A 44 -13.82 -7.86 0.50
N LEU A 45 -14.96 -8.22 -0.10
CA LEU A 45 -16.02 -7.29 -0.51
C LEU A 45 -17.05 -7.05 0.60
N CYS A 46 -17.46 -8.10 1.31
CA CYS A 46 -18.54 -8.05 2.29
C CYS A 46 -18.12 -7.45 3.65
N HIS A 47 -16.81 -7.32 3.89
CA HIS A 47 -16.25 -6.87 5.17
C HIS A 47 -15.81 -5.40 5.17
N ARG A 48 -16.21 -4.62 4.16
CA ARG A 48 -15.84 -3.21 4.05
C ARG A 48 -16.99 -2.32 3.59
N ILE A 49 -16.92 -1.05 3.97
CA ILE A 49 -17.67 0.04 3.37
C ILE A 49 -16.71 0.82 2.48
N GLU A 50 -17.02 0.94 1.19
CA GLU A 50 -16.28 1.86 0.31
C GLU A 50 -16.91 3.24 0.38
N GLN A 51 -16.10 4.28 0.62
CA GLN A 51 -16.56 5.66 0.64
C GLN A 51 -15.74 6.49 -0.34
N GLU A 52 -16.41 7.01 -1.36
CA GLU A 52 -15.88 8.04 -2.26
C GLU A 52 -16.35 9.41 -1.75
N TYR A 53 -15.39 10.30 -1.52
CA TYR A 53 -15.67 11.65 -1.07
C TYR A 53 -15.55 12.60 -2.24
N GLN A 54 -16.35 13.65 -2.25
CA GLN A 54 -16.14 14.82 -3.09
C GLN A 54 -15.88 15.98 -2.14
N ALA A 55 -14.75 16.69 -2.31
CA ALA A 55 -14.43 17.86 -1.50
C ALA A 55 -13.93 19.01 -2.37
N GLY A 56 -14.77 20.04 -2.49
CA GLY A 56 -14.40 21.30 -3.11
C GLY A 56 -15.40 21.80 -4.16
N PRO A 57 -15.15 22.98 -4.76
CA PRO A 57 -14.00 23.85 -4.51
C PRO A 57 -13.98 24.37 -3.07
N LEU A 58 -12.80 24.48 -2.45
CA LEU A 58 -12.69 25.05 -1.11
C LEU A 58 -12.63 26.57 -1.15
N GLU A 59 -13.12 27.23 -0.11
CA GLU A 59 -12.84 28.64 0.14
C GLU A 59 -11.36 28.81 0.53
N LEU A 60 -10.83 30.01 0.33
CA LEU A 60 -9.47 30.32 0.74
C LEU A 60 -9.32 30.17 2.27
N ASN A 61 -8.19 29.64 2.72
CA ASN A 61 -7.87 29.40 4.12
C ASN A 61 -8.82 28.41 4.82
N ARG A 62 -9.10 27.29 4.13
CA ARG A 62 -9.92 26.19 4.65
C ARG A 62 -9.24 24.84 4.47
N GLU A 63 -9.50 23.96 5.42
CA GLU A 63 -9.11 22.56 5.38
C GLU A 63 -10.37 21.72 5.61
N ALA A 64 -10.66 20.83 4.68
CA ALA A 64 -11.79 19.91 4.76
C ALA A 64 -11.34 18.61 5.42
N VAL A 65 -12.03 18.22 6.49
CA VAL A 65 -11.72 17.05 7.29
C VAL A 65 -12.95 16.15 7.38
N LEU A 66 -12.75 14.86 7.12
CA LEU A 66 -13.69 13.82 7.51
C LEU A 66 -13.42 13.44 8.95
N ARG A 67 -14.43 13.50 9.83
CA ARG A 67 -14.33 12.96 11.19
C ARG A 67 -15.30 11.83 11.39
N THR A 68 -14.79 10.68 11.82
CA THR A 68 -15.57 9.51 12.20
C THR A 68 -15.52 9.36 13.71
N SER A 69 -16.70 9.32 14.34
CA SER A 69 -16.87 9.15 15.78
C SER A 69 -17.51 7.79 16.06
N THR A 70 -16.95 7.07 17.02
CA THR A 70 -17.42 5.75 17.46
C THR A 70 -17.48 5.69 18.99
N ASN A 71 -18.08 4.63 19.51
CA ASN A 71 -18.03 4.28 20.93
C ASN A 71 -16.82 3.40 21.30
N LEU A 72 -15.86 3.18 20.38
CA LEU A 72 -14.63 2.43 20.67
C LEU A 72 -13.82 3.18 21.74
N ASN A 73 -13.38 2.47 22.76
CA ASN A 73 -12.49 3.04 23.78
C ASN A 73 -11.03 2.98 23.32
N SER A 74 -10.66 3.82 22.35
CA SER A 74 -9.32 3.87 21.76
C SER A 74 -8.24 4.48 22.65
N GLN A 75 -8.62 5.06 23.80
CA GLN A 75 -7.72 5.81 24.70
C GLN A 75 -6.99 6.95 23.98
N GLN A 76 -7.60 7.52 22.94
CA GLN A 76 -6.98 8.53 22.05
C GLN A 76 -5.66 8.05 21.43
N VAL A 77 -5.56 6.74 21.17
CA VAL A 77 -4.44 6.15 20.43
C VAL A 77 -4.91 5.83 19.02
N ILE A 78 -4.12 6.26 18.04
CA ILE A 78 -4.26 5.85 16.65
C ILE A 78 -2.98 5.15 16.18
N TYR A 79 -3.12 4.16 15.32
CA TYR A 79 -2.00 3.51 14.65
C TYR A 79 -1.99 3.96 13.20
N SER A 80 -0.89 4.53 12.73
CA SER A 80 -0.72 4.94 11.33
C SER A 80 0.48 4.24 10.72
N ASP A 81 0.41 3.93 9.44
CA ASP A 81 1.50 3.27 8.74
C ASP A 81 2.74 4.18 8.57
N ASN A 82 3.90 3.55 8.42
CA ASN A 82 5.14 4.16 7.94
C ASN A 82 5.36 3.72 6.50
N ASN A 83 4.99 4.56 5.53
CA ASN A 83 5.16 4.29 4.10
C ASN A 83 4.51 2.96 3.64
N GLY A 84 3.35 2.61 4.21
CA GLY A 84 2.65 1.35 3.91
C GLY A 84 3.33 0.08 4.42
N TYR A 85 4.32 0.20 5.33
CA TYR A 85 5.10 -0.94 5.80
C TYR A 85 4.80 -1.31 7.26
N GLN A 86 5.37 -0.57 8.22
CA GLN A 86 5.22 -0.82 9.66
C GLN A 86 4.13 0.06 10.27
N MET A 87 3.42 -0.45 11.27
CA MET A 87 2.45 0.36 12.02
C MET A 87 3.11 1.08 13.19
N GLN A 88 2.86 2.38 13.33
CA GLN A 88 3.37 3.19 14.43
C GLN A 88 2.24 3.56 15.39
N ARG A 89 2.45 3.29 16.69
CA ARG A 89 1.53 3.69 17.76
C ARG A 89 1.64 5.20 18.02
N ARG A 90 0.54 5.93 17.91
CA ARG A 90 0.45 7.39 18.09
C ARG A 90 -0.52 7.74 19.22
N PRO A 91 -0.06 7.88 20.47
CA PRO A 91 -0.90 8.42 21.53
C PRO A 91 -1.09 9.92 21.32
N TYR A 92 -2.27 10.43 21.64
CA TYR A 92 -2.51 11.87 21.71
C TYR A 92 -1.65 12.52 22.78
N VAL A 93 -1.03 13.65 22.45
CA VAL A 93 -0.24 14.46 23.39
C VAL A 93 -0.78 15.88 23.40
N SER A 94 -1.13 16.39 24.58
CA SER A 94 -1.52 17.80 24.73
C SER A 94 -0.29 18.69 24.67
N TYR A 95 -0.29 19.68 23.78
CA TYR A 95 0.78 20.65 23.66
C TYR A 95 0.28 22.06 23.95
N VAL A 96 1.13 22.90 24.57
CA VAL A 96 0.83 24.31 24.87
C VAL A 96 0.40 25.07 23.62
N ASN A 97 1.13 24.89 22.51
CA ASN A 97 0.84 25.50 21.22
C ASN A 97 0.63 24.44 20.14
N ASN A 98 -0.33 24.69 19.24
CA ASN A 98 -0.62 23.86 18.05
C ASN A 98 -0.94 22.39 18.37
N SER A 99 -1.67 22.13 19.47
CA SER A 99 -1.98 20.76 19.91
C SER A 99 -2.64 19.92 18.82
N ILE A 100 -3.61 20.47 18.08
CA ILE A 100 -4.29 19.75 16.99
C ILE A 100 -3.28 19.34 15.91
N ALA A 101 -2.54 20.31 15.36
CA ALA A 101 -1.61 20.08 14.24
C ALA A 101 -0.46 19.14 14.61
N ARG A 102 0.06 19.21 15.84
CA ARG A 102 1.14 18.34 16.32
C ARG A 102 0.71 16.88 16.54
N ASN A 103 -0.59 16.60 16.52
CA ASN A 103 -1.13 15.24 16.58
C ASN A 103 -1.61 14.72 15.21
N TYR A 104 -1.33 15.45 14.12
CA TYR A 104 -1.52 14.91 12.78
C TYR A 104 -0.31 14.08 12.33
N TYR A 105 -0.59 12.90 11.80
CA TYR A 105 0.40 11.94 11.31
C TYR A 105 0.11 11.56 9.86
N PRO A 106 1.13 11.14 9.08
CA PRO A 106 0.89 10.59 7.76
C PRO A 106 0.19 9.23 7.86
N MET A 107 -0.80 9.03 6.98
CA MET A 107 -1.38 7.74 6.61
C MET A 107 -1.18 7.57 5.11
N VAL A 108 -0.27 6.68 4.69
CA VAL A 108 0.01 6.46 3.26
C VAL A 108 -0.93 5.40 2.68
N GLN A 109 -1.25 4.38 3.47
CA GLN A 109 -2.07 3.25 3.03
C GLN A 109 -3.14 2.87 4.05
N SER A 110 -2.81 2.83 5.34
CA SER A 110 -3.73 2.35 6.37
C SER A 110 -3.49 2.99 7.73
N ALA A 111 -4.59 3.21 8.44
CA ALA A 111 -4.55 3.54 9.85
C ALA A 111 -5.70 2.82 10.57
N PHE A 112 -5.59 2.68 11.88
CA PHE A 112 -6.67 2.11 12.67
C PHE A 112 -6.70 2.64 14.10
N MET A 113 -7.87 2.53 14.70
CA MET A 113 -8.08 2.65 16.14
C MET A 113 -8.80 1.40 16.63
N GLU A 114 -8.55 1.03 17.89
CA GLU A 114 -9.03 -0.22 18.45
C GLU A 114 -9.29 -0.10 19.95
N ASP A 115 -10.13 -0.98 20.45
CA ASP A 115 -10.25 -1.27 21.88
C ASP A 115 -9.92 -2.75 22.14
N GLY A 116 -10.27 -3.26 23.33
CA GLY A 116 -9.99 -4.66 23.68
C GLY A 116 -10.77 -5.72 22.89
N LYS A 117 -11.71 -5.35 22.02
CA LYS A 117 -12.58 -6.28 21.29
C LYS A 117 -12.63 -6.00 19.78
N SER A 118 -12.71 -4.73 19.42
CA SER A 118 -13.06 -4.26 18.09
C SER A 118 -12.03 -3.29 17.55
N ARG A 119 -11.86 -3.30 16.23
CA ARG A 119 -10.96 -2.42 15.51
C ARG A 119 -11.70 -1.77 14.34
N LEU A 120 -11.53 -0.46 14.20
CA LEU A 120 -11.89 0.28 13.00
C LEU A 120 -10.62 0.55 12.19
N VAL A 121 -10.55 -0.01 10.99
CA VAL A 121 -9.47 0.21 10.03
C VAL A 121 -9.93 1.15 8.93
N LEU A 122 -9.09 2.12 8.60
CA LEU A 122 -9.22 2.99 7.46
C LEU A 122 -8.12 2.62 6.46
N LEU A 123 -8.52 2.33 5.23
CA LEU A 123 -7.61 2.15 4.10
C LEU A 123 -7.80 3.30 3.14
N SER A 124 -6.70 3.75 2.55
CA SER A 124 -6.72 4.88 1.63
C SER A 124 -6.05 4.55 0.32
N GLU A 125 -6.64 5.05 -0.77
CA GLU A 125 -6.05 4.99 -2.11
C GLU A 125 -4.82 5.89 -2.24
N ARG A 126 -4.74 6.96 -1.45
CA ARG A 126 -3.67 7.97 -1.48
C ARG A 126 -3.25 8.42 -0.09
N ALA A 127 -2.13 9.11 0.03
CA ALA A 127 -1.66 9.60 1.31
C ALA A 127 -2.54 10.75 1.85
N HIS A 128 -2.85 10.70 3.14
CA HIS A 128 -3.57 11.75 3.86
C HIS A 128 -2.92 12.04 5.22
N GLY A 129 -3.25 13.21 5.77
CA GLY A 129 -3.02 13.50 7.19
C GLY A 129 -4.15 12.92 8.03
N ILE A 130 -3.81 12.21 9.11
CA ILE A 130 -4.76 11.59 10.03
C ILE A 130 -4.48 11.98 11.48
N SER A 131 -5.51 12.04 12.31
CA SER A 131 -5.38 12.27 13.75
C SER A 131 -6.50 11.60 14.55
N SER A 132 -6.27 11.41 15.85
CA SER A 132 -7.30 11.08 16.84
C SER A 132 -7.36 12.19 17.90
N GLN A 133 -8.24 13.18 17.70
CA GLN A 133 -8.37 14.33 18.60
C GLN A 133 -9.23 14.04 19.84
N GLY A 134 -9.95 12.91 19.84
CA GLY A 134 -10.87 12.52 20.90
C GLY A 134 -10.98 11.00 20.99
N ASN A 135 -11.41 10.48 22.14
CA ASN A 135 -11.53 9.05 22.35
C ASN A 135 -12.58 8.46 21.40
N GLY A 136 -12.25 7.35 20.74
CA GLY A 136 -13.12 6.74 19.72
C GLY A 136 -13.30 7.59 18.46
N GLN A 137 -12.50 8.64 18.27
CA GLN A 137 -12.54 9.50 17.08
C GLN A 137 -11.31 9.34 16.22
N VAL A 138 -11.52 9.39 14.91
CA VAL A 138 -10.48 9.50 13.90
C VAL A 138 -10.89 10.56 12.90
N GLU A 139 -9.94 11.37 12.47
CA GLU A 139 -10.17 12.38 11.45
C GLU A 139 -9.11 12.32 10.34
N VAL A 140 -9.57 12.41 9.09
CA VAL A 140 -8.76 12.36 7.88
C VAL A 140 -8.92 13.68 7.15
N MET A 141 -7.82 14.37 6.87
CA MET A 141 -7.84 15.59 6.08
C MET A 141 -7.95 15.26 4.59
N LEU A 142 -9.06 15.67 3.97
CA LEU A 142 -9.39 15.32 2.59
C LEU A 142 -8.79 16.32 1.59
N HIS A 143 -8.82 17.61 1.91
CA HIS A 143 -8.35 18.68 1.04
C HIS A 143 -8.03 19.94 1.83
N ARG A 144 -7.17 20.80 1.30
CA ARG A 144 -6.79 22.07 1.90
C ARG A 144 -6.49 23.11 0.84
N ARG A 145 -6.95 24.33 1.08
CA ARG A 145 -6.67 25.50 0.27
C ARG A 145 -6.23 26.63 1.21
N LEU A 146 -4.96 27.00 1.12
CA LEU A 146 -4.31 27.90 2.07
C LEU A 146 -3.56 29.00 1.32
N TRP A 147 -3.75 30.24 1.73
CA TRP A 147 -2.92 31.38 1.36
C TRP A 147 -1.95 31.63 2.49
N ASN A 148 -0.69 31.25 2.30
CA ASN A 148 0.29 31.17 3.38
C ASN A 148 1.58 31.90 2.99
N ASN A 149 1.47 33.21 2.79
CA ASN A 149 2.59 34.13 2.55
C ASN A 149 2.82 34.98 3.81
N PHE A 150 3.22 34.34 4.91
CA PHE A 150 3.56 35.06 6.14
C PHE A 150 5.08 35.27 6.21
N ASP A 151 5.54 36.33 6.89
CA ASP A 151 6.97 36.69 7.01
C ASP A 151 7.90 35.56 7.52
N TRP A 152 7.36 34.52 8.15
CA TRP A 152 8.12 33.36 8.64
C TRP A 152 8.29 32.24 7.59
N ASP A 153 7.80 32.42 6.37
CA ASP A 153 7.95 31.47 5.24
C ASP A 153 9.37 31.40 4.66
N LEU A 154 10.33 32.12 5.26
CA LEU A 154 11.74 32.20 4.85
C LEU A 154 11.89 32.64 3.38
N GLY A 155 10.90 33.33 2.82
CA GLY A 155 10.87 33.75 1.41
C GLY A 155 10.35 32.68 0.44
N TYR A 156 9.81 31.56 0.93
CA TYR A 156 9.18 30.53 0.10
C TYR A 156 7.69 30.80 -0.06
N ASN A 157 7.20 30.76 -1.30
CA ASN A 157 5.76 30.76 -1.54
C ASN A 157 5.14 29.42 -1.13
N LEU A 158 4.57 29.36 0.08
CA LEU A 158 3.88 28.19 0.63
C LEU A 158 2.38 28.20 0.34
N THR A 159 1.91 29.05 -0.56
CA THR A 159 0.50 29.13 -0.95
C THR A 159 0.07 27.86 -1.67
N LEU A 160 -0.97 27.22 -1.14
CA LEU A 160 -1.68 26.10 -1.74
C LEU A 160 -3.06 26.57 -2.17
N ASN A 161 -3.13 27.18 -3.36
CA ASN A 161 -4.37 27.78 -3.89
C ASN A 161 -5.05 26.88 -4.95
N ASP A 162 -5.17 25.59 -4.65
CA ASP A 162 -5.89 24.66 -5.52
C ASP A 162 -7.41 24.86 -5.39
N THR A 163 -8.07 25.08 -6.52
CA THR A 163 -9.53 25.27 -6.63
C THR A 163 -10.26 24.05 -7.16
N SER A 164 -9.54 22.97 -7.48
CA SER A 164 -10.13 21.74 -7.98
C SER A 164 -10.99 21.04 -6.94
N VAL A 165 -11.87 20.16 -7.41
CA VAL A 165 -12.67 19.27 -6.57
C VAL A 165 -11.94 17.93 -6.49
N VAL A 166 -11.54 17.53 -5.29
CA VAL A 166 -10.86 16.24 -5.10
C VAL A 166 -11.85 15.12 -4.81
N HIS A 167 -11.48 13.91 -5.23
CA HIS A 167 -12.29 12.70 -5.08
C HIS A 167 -11.56 11.56 -4.36
N PRO A 168 -11.18 11.70 -3.08
CA PRO A 168 -10.48 10.63 -2.38
C PRO A 168 -11.41 9.45 -2.10
N VAL A 169 -10.85 8.24 -2.08
CA VAL A 169 -11.57 7.00 -1.75
C VAL A 169 -10.95 6.38 -0.49
N LEU A 170 -11.79 6.11 0.50
CA LEU A 170 -11.41 5.38 1.71
C LEU A 170 -12.25 4.11 1.85
N TRP A 171 -11.64 3.02 2.27
CA TRP A 171 -12.37 1.81 2.70
C TRP A 171 -12.34 1.71 4.21
N LEU A 172 -13.48 1.38 4.81
CA LEU A 172 -13.63 1.21 6.26
C LEU A 172 -13.94 -0.25 6.56
N LEU A 173 -13.16 -0.85 7.45
CA LEU A 173 -13.40 -2.19 7.97
C LEU A 173 -13.61 -2.08 9.47
N LEU A 174 -14.72 -2.64 9.97
CA LEU A 174 -15.04 -2.69 11.39
C LEU A 174 -15.31 -4.14 11.79
N GLY A 175 -14.61 -4.63 12.80
CA GLY A 175 -14.78 -6.00 13.28
C GLY A 175 -13.83 -6.36 14.40
N SER A 176 -13.73 -7.67 14.70
CA SER A 176 -12.78 -8.17 15.68
C SER A 176 -11.33 -7.92 15.24
N TRP A 177 -10.41 -7.97 16.20
CA TRP A 177 -8.98 -7.89 15.93
C TRP A 177 -8.51 -8.95 14.92
N SER A 178 -8.94 -10.20 15.08
CA SER A 178 -8.56 -11.30 14.18
C SER A 178 -9.03 -11.07 12.75
N LEU A 179 -10.31 -10.76 12.56
CA LEU A 179 -10.90 -10.54 11.24
C LEU A 179 -10.24 -9.36 10.53
N THR A 180 -10.17 -8.21 11.20
CA THR A 180 -9.63 -6.99 10.59
C THR A 180 -8.15 -7.12 10.29
N THR A 181 -7.38 -7.86 11.11
CA THR A 181 -5.97 -8.10 10.84
C THR A 181 -5.77 -8.95 9.58
N ALA A 182 -6.46 -10.07 9.46
CA ALA A 182 -6.38 -10.97 8.30
C ALA A 182 -6.84 -10.32 6.97
N LEU A 183 -7.69 -9.29 7.04
CA LEU A 183 -8.21 -8.61 5.87
C LEU A 183 -7.48 -7.32 5.52
N ARG A 184 -6.87 -6.62 6.49
CA ARG A 184 -6.29 -5.28 6.30
C ARG A 184 -5.28 -5.25 5.17
N GLN A 185 -4.27 -6.13 5.20
CA GLN A 185 -3.20 -6.12 4.22
C GLN A 185 -3.71 -6.44 2.80
N ARG A 186 -4.53 -7.50 2.68
CA ARG A 186 -5.11 -7.92 1.39
C ARG A 186 -6.07 -6.87 0.82
N SER A 187 -6.90 -6.27 1.67
CA SER A 187 -7.81 -5.18 1.28
C SER A 187 -7.04 -3.94 0.85
N ALA A 188 -5.94 -3.61 1.52
CA ALA A 188 -5.12 -2.46 1.17
C ALA A 188 -4.45 -2.65 -0.20
N LEU A 189 -3.96 -3.86 -0.49
CA LEU A 189 -3.44 -4.20 -1.83
C LEU A 189 -4.54 -4.15 -2.89
N ALA A 190 -5.73 -4.68 -2.61
CA ALA A 190 -6.85 -4.63 -3.55
C ALA A 190 -7.30 -3.19 -3.86
N LEU A 191 -7.18 -2.27 -2.90
CA LEU A 191 -7.45 -0.86 -3.11
C LEU A 191 -6.39 -0.18 -4.00
N GLN A 192 -5.11 -0.50 -3.80
CA GLN A 192 -3.98 0.09 -4.54
C GLN A 192 -3.77 -0.52 -5.93
N HIS A 193 -4.08 -1.80 -6.10
CA HIS A 193 -3.87 -2.57 -7.32
C HIS A 193 -5.21 -3.06 -7.88
N ARG A 194 -6.06 -2.12 -8.29
CA ARG A 194 -7.36 -2.43 -8.90
C ARG A 194 -7.18 -3.15 -10.25
N PRO A 195 -8.13 -4.00 -10.67
CA PRO A 195 -8.11 -4.64 -11.98
C PRO A 195 -7.98 -3.62 -13.11
N VAL A 196 -7.13 -3.92 -14.09
CA VAL A 196 -7.00 -3.11 -15.32
C VAL A 196 -8.09 -3.54 -16.29
N VAL A 197 -8.97 -2.60 -16.65
CA VAL A 197 -10.04 -2.84 -17.62
C VAL A 197 -9.57 -2.39 -19.01
N LEU A 198 -9.56 -3.31 -19.96
CA LEU A 198 -9.18 -3.05 -21.35
C LEU A 198 -10.44 -3.13 -22.24
N PHE A 199 -10.63 -2.14 -23.10
CA PHE A 199 -11.71 -2.09 -24.09
C PHE A 199 -11.10 -2.20 -25.49
N GLY A 200 -11.77 -2.89 -26.42
CA GLY A 200 -11.34 -3.03 -27.80
C GLY A 200 -12.52 -2.97 -28.76
N ASP A 201 -12.25 -2.51 -29.99
CA ASP A 201 -13.28 -2.41 -31.03
C ASP A 201 -13.78 -3.80 -31.43
N LEU A 202 -15.10 -3.99 -31.38
CA LEU A 202 -15.78 -5.21 -31.83
C LEU A 202 -15.98 -5.24 -33.36
N ALA A 203 -15.75 -4.13 -34.06
CA ALA A 203 -16.02 -3.95 -35.48
C ALA A 203 -14.75 -4.15 -36.32
N GLY A 204 -14.54 -5.38 -36.77
CA GLY A 204 -13.44 -5.82 -37.64
C GLY A 204 -13.28 -7.33 -37.48
N THR A 205 -12.74 -8.04 -38.48
CA THR A 205 -12.37 -9.46 -38.31
C THR A 205 -11.50 -9.58 -37.08
N ALA A 206 -12.11 -10.01 -35.97
CA ALA A 206 -11.45 -10.06 -34.68
C ALA A 206 -10.15 -10.85 -34.88
N PRO A 207 -8.98 -10.31 -34.50
CA PRO A 207 -7.83 -11.17 -34.28
C PRO A 207 -8.35 -12.28 -33.38
N LYS A 208 -8.18 -13.54 -33.79
CA LYS A 208 -8.38 -14.66 -32.86
C LYS A 208 -7.41 -14.39 -31.72
N LEU A 209 -7.86 -13.69 -30.69
CA LEU A 209 -7.16 -13.64 -29.42
C LEU A 209 -6.88 -15.09 -29.10
N PRO A 210 -5.61 -15.48 -28.87
CA PRO A 210 -5.36 -16.81 -28.37
C PRO A 210 -6.28 -16.96 -27.17
N GLY A 211 -7.25 -17.89 -27.28
CA GLY A 211 -8.15 -18.18 -26.18
C GLY A 211 -7.28 -18.43 -24.95
N PRO A 212 -7.75 -18.09 -23.73
CA PRO A 212 -6.95 -18.28 -22.53
C PRO A 212 -6.36 -19.68 -22.58
N GLN A 213 -5.04 -19.77 -22.73
CA GLN A 213 -4.37 -21.05 -22.59
C GLN A 213 -4.82 -21.57 -21.22
N GLN A 214 -5.26 -22.83 -21.15
CA GLN A 214 -5.76 -23.48 -19.94
C GLN A 214 -4.67 -23.65 -18.87
N GLN A 215 -3.73 -22.72 -18.75
CA GLN A 215 -2.83 -22.63 -17.62
C GLN A 215 -3.63 -22.04 -16.46
N GLU A 216 -3.75 -22.83 -15.39
CA GLU A 216 -4.28 -22.35 -14.13
C GLU A 216 -3.54 -21.07 -13.71
N ALA A 217 -4.30 -20.08 -13.24
CA ALA A 217 -3.73 -18.83 -12.77
C ALA A 217 -2.81 -19.10 -11.58
N VAL A 218 -1.54 -18.71 -11.71
CA VAL A 218 -0.58 -18.82 -10.61
C VAL A 218 -1.05 -17.92 -9.46
N THR A 219 -1.33 -18.53 -8.31
CA THR A 219 -1.78 -17.82 -7.11
C THR A 219 -0.70 -17.88 -6.04
N LEU A 220 -0.35 -16.72 -5.48
CA LEU A 220 0.55 -16.65 -4.33
C LEU A 220 -0.21 -16.85 -3.01
N PRO A 221 0.45 -17.37 -1.96
CA PRO A 221 -0.14 -17.45 -0.63
C PRO A 221 -0.65 -16.08 -0.13
N PRO A 222 -1.71 -16.04 0.69
CA PRO A 222 -2.38 -14.79 1.10
C PRO A 222 -1.52 -13.85 1.96
N ASN A 223 -0.38 -14.33 2.47
CA ASN A 223 0.61 -13.55 3.22
C ASN A 223 1.79 -13.05 2.36
N LEU A 224 1.79 -13.33 1.05
CA LEU A 224 2.86 -12.99 0.13
C LEU A 224 2.37 -12.12 -1.03
N HIS A 225 3.08 -11.05 -1.33
CA HIS A 225 2.77 -10.15 -2.44
C HIS A 225 3.95 -10.01 -3.41
N LEU A 226 3.63 -10.06 -4.70
CA LEU A 226 4.56 -9.76 -5.78
C LEU A 226 4.61 -8.24 -6.00
N GLN A 227 5.62 -7.61 -5.41
CA GLN A 227 5.77 -6.15 -5.46
C GLN A 227 6.41 -5.68 -6.77
N ILE A 228 7.33 -6.45 -7.34
CA ILE A 228 7.95 -6.17 -8.63
C ILE A 228 8.06 -7.45 -9.43
N LEU A 229 7.66 -7.39 -10.70
CA LEU A 229 8.07 -8.29 -11.76
C LEU A 229 8.35 -7.43 -12.99
N SER A 230 9.63 -7.28 -13.32
CA SER A 230 10.02 -6.38 -14.41
C SER A 230 11.25 -6.90 -15.14
N ILE A 231 11.31 -6.67 -16.45
CA ILE A 231 12.55 -6.76 -17.21
C ILE A 231 13.41 -5.55 -16.82
N PRO A 232 14.61 -5.74 -16.24
CA PRO A 232 15.46 -4.63 -15.82
C PRO A 232 15.72 -3.70 -17.00
N GLY A 233 15.55 -2.40 -16.77
CA GLY A 233 15.77 -1.38 -17.79
C GLY A 233 17.20 -1.39 -18.35
N TRP A 234 17.36 -0.77 -19.52
CA TRP A 234 18.42 -1.02 -20.50
C TRP A 234 19.86 -0.60 -20.09
N ARG A 235 20.09 -0.21 -18.83
CA ARG A 235 21.42 0.14 -18.24
C ARG A 235 21.68 -0.50 -16.88
N TYR A 236 20.86 -1.45 -16.51
CA TYR A 236 20.90 -2.08 -15.20
C TYR A 236 21.97 -3.17 -15.17
N SER A 237 23.15 -2.89 -14.61
CA SER A 237 24.16 -3.93 -14.35
C SER A 237 23.87 -4.60 -13.00
N SER A 238 23.96 -5.93 -12.99
CA SER A 238 23.91 -6.74 -11.78
C SER A 238 25.19 -6.62 -10.94
N ASN A 239 26.24 -5.99 -11.48
CA ASN A 239 27.46 -5.64 -10.78
C ASN A 239 27.44 -4.17 -10.34
N HIS A 240 27.41 -3.93 -9.03
CA HIS A 240 27.32 -2.57 -8.49
C HIS A 240 28.48 -1.65 -8.91
N THR A 241 29.71 -2.17 -8.93
CA THR A 241 30.90 -1.39 -9.28
C THR A 241 30.80 -0.92 -10.73
N GLU A 242 30.44 -1.83 -11.63
CA GLU A 242 30.22 -1.52 -13.04
C GLU A 242 29.05 -0.54 -13.21
N HIS A 243 27.92 -0.80 -12.53
CA HIS A 243 26.75 0.07 -12.57
C HIS A 243 27.10 1.52 -12.16
N SER A 244 27.84 1.68 -11.07
CA SER A 244 28.27 2.99 -10.56
C SER A 244 29.29 3.67 -11.49
N GLN A 245 30.21 2.92 -12.09
CA GLN A 245 31.13 3.46 -13.10
C GLN A 245 30.38 3.94 -14.34
N ASN A 246 29.39 3.17 -14.82
CA ASN A 246 28.58 3.53 -15.98
C ASN A 246 27.77 4.81 -15.75
N LEU A 247 27.19 4.98 -14.55
CA LEU A 247 26.51 6.21 -14.17
C LEU A 247 27.44 7.43 -14.19
N ARG A 248 28.65 7.29 -13.65
CA ARG A 248 29.64 8.39 -13.61
C ARG A 248 30.19 8.75 -14.99
N LYS A 249 30.39 7.76 -15.86
CA LYS A 249 30.95 7.97 -17.21
C LYS A 249 29.96 8.59 -18.19
N GLY A 250 28.67 8.68 -17.85
CA GLY A 250 27.63 9.27 -18.69
C GLY A 250 27.45 8.59 -20.06
N HIS A 251 28.02 7.40 -20.27
CA HIS A 251 28.06 6.76 -21.58
C HIS A 251 26.64 6.40 -22.06
N ARG A 252 26.27 6.95 -23.22
CA ARG A 252 25.04 6.70 -23.95
C ARG A 252 25.23 5.55 -24.95
N GLY A 253 25.66 4.37 -24.48
CA GLY A 253 25.64 3.17 -25.31
C GLY A 253 24.21 2.82 -25.72
N GLU A 254 24.04 2.20 -26.89
CA GLU A 254 22.76 1.60 -27.29
C GLU A 254 22.40 0.52 -26.29
N ALA A 255 21.22 0.68 -25.70
CA ALA A 255 20.81 0.00 -24.51
C ALA A 255 19.98 -1.23 -24.94
N GLN A 256 20.53 -2.45 -24.82
CA GLN A 256 19.80 -3.68 -25.18
C GLN A 256 19.11 -4.27 -23.94
N ALA A 257 17.82 -4.59 -24.09
CA ALA A 257 17.08 -5.30 -23.06
C ALA A 257 17.56 -6.76 -22.98
N ASP A 258 17.95 -7.19 -21.78
CA ASP A 258 18.20 -8.61 -21.52
C ASP A 258 16.87 -9.30 -21.18
N LEU A 259 16.24 -9.86 -22.20
CA LEU A 259 14.98 -10.61 -22.06
C LEU A 259 15.15 -11.97 -21.36
N ARG A 260 16.38 -12.37 -21.04
CA ARG A 260 16.67 -13.66 -20.38
C ARG A 260 16.57 -13.59 -18.87
N ARG A 261 16.37 -12.40 -18.30
CA ARG A 261 16.25 -12.23 -16.86
C ARG A 261 15.17 -11.24 -16.47
N VAL A 262 14.56 -11.49 -15.31
CA VAL A 262 13.62 -10.56 -14.68
C VAL A 262 14.07 -10.23 -13.26
N LEU A 263 13.80 -8.99 -12.85
CA LEU A 263 13.84 -8.58 -11.46
C LEU A 263 12.51 -8.94 -10.81
N LEU A 264 12.57 -9.76 -9.76
CA LEU A 264 11.41 -10.17 -8.97
C LEU A 264 11.58 -9.68 -7.54
N ARG A 265 10.53 -9.10 -6.95
CA ARG A 265 10.50 -8.72 -5.53
C ARG A 265 9.26 -9.26 -4.86
N LEU A 266 9.46 -9.97 -3.76
CA LEU A 266 8.41 -10.50 -2.92
C LEU A 266 8.42 -9.82 -1.56
N TYR A 267 7.23 -9.56 -1.05
CA TYR A 267 7.01 -8.93 0.24
C TYR A 267 6.06 -9.78 1.08
N HIS A 268 6.48 -10.16 2.28
CA HIS A 268 5.59 -10.78 3.25
C HIS A 268 4.77 -9.72 3.99
N LEU A 269 3.46 -9.81 3.91
CA LEU A 269 2.55 -8.73 4.27
C LEU A 269 2.44 -8.46 5.79
N TYR A 270 2.56 -9.51 6.60
CA TYR A 270 2.28 -9.45 8.04
C TYR A 270 3.54 -9.34 8.90
N GLU A 271 3.43 -8.68 10.06
CA GLU A 271 4.45 -8.62 11.13
C GLU A 271 4.47 -9.89 11.98
N VAL A 272 5.59 -10.15 12.64
CA VAL A 272 5.69 -11.27 13.60
C VAL A 272 4.60 -11.11 14.68
N GLY A 273 3.77 -12.13 14.84
CA GLY A 273 2.70 -12.14 15.84
C GLY A 273 1.47 -11.29 15.49
N GLU A 274 1.39 -10.71 14.28
CA GLU A 274 0.22 -9.93 13.85
C GLU A 274 -1.01 -10.83 13.60
N ASP A 275 -0.82 -12.06 13.14
CA ASP A 275 -1.87 -13.05 12.91
C ASP A 275 -1.30 -14.46 13.16
N PRO A 276 -2.02 -15.36 13.85
CA PRO A 276 -1.48 -16.67 14.21
C PRO A 276 -1.06 -17.54 13.01
N VAL A 277 -1.73 -17.38 11.86
CA VAL A 277 -1.50 -18.19 10.65
C VAL A 277 -0.76 -17.37 9.59
N LEU A 278 -1.23 -16.18 9.27
CA LEU A 278 -0.71 -15.35 8.18
C LEU A 278 0.64 -14.69 8.50
N SER A 279 1.04 -14.68 9.78
CA SER A 279 2.35 -14.19 10.22
C SER A 279 3.41 -15.29 10.36
N GLN A 280 3.17 -16.47 9.80
CA GLN A 280 4.18 -17.52 9.74
C GLN A 280 5.03 -17.38 8.46
N PRO A 281 6.32 -17.77 8.48
CA PRO A 281 7.15 -17.81 7.27
C PRO A 281 6.49 -18.63 6.17
N VAL A 282 6.60 -18.16 4.93
CA VAL A 282 6.01 -18.82 3.75
C VAL A 282 7.09 -19.29 2.80
N THR A 283 6.95 -20.51 2.29
CA THR A 283 7.88 -21.10 1.31
C THR A 283 7.20 -21.26 -0.03
N VAL A 284 7.84 -20.78 -1.10
CA VAL A 284 7.33 -20.85 -2.48
C VAL A 284 8.40 -21.38 -3.44
N ASN A 285 7.96 -22.08 -4.49
CA ASN A 285 8.83 -22.50 -5.59
C ASN A 285 8.69 -21.52 -6.77
N LEU A 286 9.73 -20.74 -7.03
CA LEU A 286 9.75 -19.72 -8.09
C LEU A 286 9.69 -20.33 -9.50
N GLU A 287 10.14 -21.57 -9.69
CA GLU A 287 10.00 -22.26 -10.98
C GLU A 287 8.53 -22.51 -11.31
N ALA A 288 7.75 -22.97 -10.33
CA ALA A 288 6.30 -23.15 -10.48
C ALA A 288 5.57 -21.80 -10.63
N VAL A 289 5.98 -20.77 -9.88
CA VAL A 289 5.35 -19.44 -9.94
C VAL A 289 5.59 -18.76 -11.30
N LEU A 290 6.76 -18.97 -11.91
CA LEU A 290 7.16 -18.29 -13.14
C LEU A 290 7.14 -19.20 -14.37
N GLN A 291 6.54 -20.39 -14.27
CA GLN A 291 6.49 -21.39 -15.35
C GLN A 291 5.95 -20.82 -16.67
N ALA A 292 5.00 -19.87 -16.60
CA ALA A 292 4.42 -19.22 -17.77
C ALA A 292 5.39 -18.29 -18.51
N LEU A 293 6.47 -17.85 -17.86
CA LEU A 293 7.50 -16.99 -18.45
C LEU A 293 8.64 -17.80 -19.09
N GLY A 294 8.82 -19.07 -18.69
CA GLY A 294 9.85 -19.96 -19.23
C GLY A 294 10.48 -20.88 -18.18
N SER A 295 11.42 -21.72 -18.63
CA SER A 295 12.19 -22.61 -17.76
C SER A 295 13.23 -21.81 -16.96
N VAL A 296 13.18 -21.89 -15.63
CA VAL A 296 14.10 -21.18 -14.74
C VAL A 296 15.44 -21.92 -14.66
N VAL A 297 16.54 -21.22 -14.94
CA VAL A 297 17.91 -21.77 -14.93
C VAL A 297 18.69 -21.32 -13.71
N ALA A 298 18.47 -20.10 -13.24
CA ALA A 298 19.16 -19.58 -12.07
C ALA A 298 18.28 -18.59 -11.29
N VAL A 299 18.46 -18.60 -9.97
CA VAL A 299 17.85 -17.67 -9.02
C VAL A 299 18.95 -17.04 -8.18
N GLU A 300 19.10 -15.72 -8.30
CA GLU A 300 20.14 -14.97 -7.62
C GLU A 300 19.51 -13.95 -6.67
N GLU A 301 19.72 -14.10 -5.37
CA GLU A 301 19.24 -13.11 -4.41
C GLU A 301 20.10 -11.84 -4.45
N ARG A 302 19.44 -10.69 -4.48
CA ARG A 302 20.06 -9.38 -4.62
C ARG A 302 19.66 -8.46 -3.48
N SER A 303 20.44 -7.39 -3.29
CA SER A 303 20.04 -6.23 -2.47
C SER A 303 18.66 -5.68 -2.87
N LEU A 304 18.05 -4.86 -2.00
CA LEU A 304 16.74 -4.26 -2.28
C LEU A 304 16.71 -3.52 -3.63
N THR A 305 17.77 -2.76 -3.96
CA THR A 305 17.88 -2.07 -5.24
C THR A 305 18.09 -3.00 -6.42
N GLY A 306 18.62 -4.21 -6.17
CA GLY A 306 19.00 -5.26 -7.14
C GLY A 306 20.46 -5.22 -7.63
N THR A 307 21.24 -4.20 -7.24
CA THR A 307 22.57 -3.93 -7.84
C THR A 307 23.71 -4.69 -7.19
N TRP A 308 23.51 -5.14 -5.95
CA TRP A 308 24.48 -5.94 -5.21
C TRP A 308 24.02 -7.39 -5.11
N ASP A 309 24.97 -8.30 -5.27
CA ASP A 309 24.84 -9.67 -4.79
C ASP A 309 24.70 -9.68 -3.27
N LEU A 310 23.75 -10.47 -2.74
CA LEU A 310 23.54 -10.54 -1.30
C LEU A 310 24.76 -11.09 -0.57
N SER A 311 25.51 -12.01 -1.18
CA SER A 311 26.73 -12.61 -0.60
C SER A 311 27.84 -11.59 -0.34
N MET A 312 27.83 -10.47 -1.06
CA MET A 312 28.81 -9.39 -0.92
C MET A 312 28.40 -8.34 0.12
N LEU A 313 27.18 -8.40 0.67
CA LEU A 313 26.71 -7.42 1.66
C LEU A 313 27.22 -7.79 3.06
N HIS A 314 28.03 -6.90 3.63
CA HIS A 314 28.48 -6.99 5.01
C HIS A 314 27.84 -5.90 5.87
N ARG A 315 27.22 -6.30 6.99
CA ARG A 315 26.66 -5.35 7.95
C ARG A 315 27.75 -4.91 8.93
N TRP A 316 27.81 -3.61 9.20
CA TRP A 316 28.67 -3.07 10.25
C TRP A 316 28.15 -3.49 11.63
N SER A 317 29.07 -3.68 12.58
CA SER A 317 28.76 -3.98 13.97
C SER A 317 28.89 -2.72 14.80
N TRP A 318 27.82 -2.33 15.50
CA TRP A 318 27.75 -1.15 16.34
C TRP A 318 27.49 -1.53 17.79
N ARG A 319 28.06 -0.78 18.74
CA ARG A 319 27.74 -0.90 20.17
C ARG A 319 26.63 0.11 20.50
N THR A 320 25.44 -0.38 20.81
CA THR A 320 24.24 0.45 21.04
C THR A 320 23.83 0.57 22.52
N GLY A 321 24.54 -0.09 23.44
CA GLY A 321 24.31 0.00 24.88
C GLY A 321 25.36 -0.73 25.72
N PRO A 322 25.37 -0.54 27.06
CA PRO A 322 26.26 -1.25 27.96
C PRO A 322 25.83 -2.72 28.08
N GLY A 323 26.45 -3.57 27.26
CA GLY A 323 26.21 -5.01 27.18
C GLY A 323 26.72 -5.54 25.85
N ARG A 324 27.30 -6.75 25.81
CA ARG A 324 27.61 -7.41 24.53
C ARG A 324 26.30 -7.91 23.91
N HIS A 325 25.46 -7.00 23.42
CA HIS A 325 24.47 -7.34 22.41
C HIS A 325 25.24 -7.47 21.11
N ARG A 326 25.78 -8.67 20.86
CA ARG A 326 26.14 -9.04 19.49
C ARG A 326 24.81 -8.94 18.74
N GLY A 327 24.70 -8.02 17.79
CA GLY A 327 23.55 -8.02 16.90
C GLY A 327 23.46 -9.43 16.37
N ASP A 328 22.38 -10.13 16.72
CA ASP A 328 22.23 -11.54 16.39
C ASP A 328 22.41 -11.63 14.88
N THR A 329 23.45 -12.32 14.44
CA THR A 329 23.59 -12.73 13.06
C THR A 329 22.60 -13.88 12.84
N THR A 330 21.31 -13.65 13.14
CA THR A 330 20.21 -14.47 12.65
C THR A 330 19.92 -14.06 11.22
N SER A 331 20.96 -14.06 10.37
CA SER A 331 20.74 -14.48 9.01
C SER A 331 20.69 -16.00 9.14
N PRO A 332 19.51 -16.66 9.09
CA PRO A 332 19.48 -18.11 9.01
C PRO A 332 20.47 -18.51 7.92
N SER A 333 21.29 -19.54 8.18
CA SER A 333 22.21 -20.09 7.18
C SER A 333 21.37 -20.43 5.94
N ARG A 334 21.40 -19.54 4.93
CA ARG A 334 20.55 -19.68 3.77
C ARG A 334 21.14 -20.78 2.90
N PRO A 335 20.36 -21.80 2.52
CA PRO A 335 20.85 -22.81 1.60
C PRO A 335 21.34 -22.14 0.30
N PRO A 336 22.31 -22.74 -0.39
CA PRO A 336 22.77 -22.27 -1.69
C PRO A 336 21.59 -22.11 -2.66
N GLY A 337 21.75 -21.18 -3.61
CA GLY A 337 20.71 -20.75 -4.55
C GLY A 337 19.90 -21.91 -5.14
N GLY A 338 18.58 -21.75 -5.11
CA GLY A 338 17.61 -22.68 -5.65
C GLY A 338 16.26 -21.98 -5.84
N PRO A 339 15.33 -22.57 -6.59
CA PRO A 339 14.04 -21.93 -6.89
C PRO A 339 13.09 -21.93 -5.68
N ILE A 340 13.37 -22.74 -4.65
CA ILE A 340 12.58 -22.78 -3.41
C ILE A 340 13.11 -21.72 -2.44
N ILE A 341 12.26 -20.76 -2.10
CA ILE A 341 12.60 -19.66 -1.20
C ILE A 341 11.60 -19.55 -0.05
N THR A 342 12.11 -19.19 1.13
CA THR A 342 11.28 -18.85 2.29
C THR A 342 11.31 -17.35 2.56
N VAL A 343 10.16 -16.71 2.70
CA VAL A 343 10.02 -15.29 3.04
C VAL A 343 9.42 -15.18 4.44
N HIS A 344 10.11 -14.48 5.34
CA HIS A 344 9.69 -14.33 6.74
C HIS A 344 8.78 -13.12 6.93
N PRO A 345 8.09 -12.99 8.07
CA PRO A 345 7.24 -11.85 8.38
C PRO A 345 7.94 -10.50 8.14
N LYS A 346 7.26 -9.61 7.43
CA LYS A 346 7.74 -8.31 6.91
C LYS A 346 8.98 -8.34 6.02
N GLU A 347 9.52 -9.50 5.69
CA GLU A 347 10.69 -9.58 4.85
C GLU A 347 10.35 -9.16 3.41
N ILE A 348 11.24 -8.36 2.81
CA ILE A 348 11.22 -8.02 1.40
C ILE A 348 12.48 -8.63 0.77
N ARG A 349 12.30 -9.55 -0.17
CA ARG A 349 13.40 -10.21 -0.87
C ARG A 349 13.35 -9.89 -2.36
N THR A 350 14.51 -9.57 -2.93
CA THR A 350 14.68 -9.20 -4.33
C THR A 350 15.57 -10.24 -5.02
N PHE A 351 15.21 -10.65 -6.22
CA PHE A 351 15.90 -11.69 -6.97
C PHE A 351 16.07 -11.30 -8.43
N PHE A 352 17.17 -11.75 -9.04
CA PHE A 352 17.21 -12.00 -10.48
C PHE A 352 16.84 -13.44 -10.77
N ILE A 353 15.89 -13.62 -11.68
CA ILE A 353 15.49 -14.92 -12.19
C ILE A 353 15.94 -15.00 -13.64
N HIS A 354 16.73 -16.02 -13.97
CA HIS A 354 17.25 -16.26 -15.31
C HIS A 354 16.49 -17.41 -15.97
N PHE A 355 16.15 -17.24 -17.23
CA PHE A 355 15.43 -18.22 -18.02
C PHE A 355 16.31 -18.87 -19.09
N GLN A 356 15.97 -20.10 -19.46
CA GLN A 356 16.61 -20.80 -20.56
C GLN A 356 16.34 -20.06 -21.88
N GLN A 357 17.37 -19.94 -22.71
CA GLN A 357 17.23 -19.31 -24.02
C GLN A 357 16.35 -20.20 -24.92
N GLN A 358 15.28 -19.62 -25.48
CA GLN A 358 14.48 -20.25 -26.54
C GLN A 358 15.23 -20.24 -27.87
#